data_AF-A0A2H0Z835-F1
#
_entry.id   AF-A0A2H0Z835-F1
#
_cell.length_a   1.000
_cell.length_b   1.000
_cell.length_c   1.000
_cell.angle_alpha   90.00
_cell.angle_beta   90.00
_cell.angle_gamma   90.00
#
_symmetry.space_group_name_H-M   'P 1'
#
loop_
_entity.id
_entity.type
_entity.pdbx_description
1 polymer ?
#
loop_
_entity_poly.entity_id
_entity_poly.type
_entity_poly.pdbx_seq_one_letter_code
_entity_poly.pdbx_strand_id
1 'polypeptide(L)'
;MISAIGLSLFLFLFFSSASFAQETGIPVSSQAFISASSETVKTDSPPADIEAAAAPAETSVLLDSIKKTLEENPSNLDEKKKNMVLYELTSAGEKIDKIISGGYEDAVSTAGFREALDLVRKALSAYYVKNGRRPRSLEELIPAHLPYIPVINTVAGYGNGVKYIRNASFDKNYRAAVDGSSAYLYFSDPQSVHYGLVIINSSGRSEEGEEYCAY
;
A
#
# COMPACT_ATOMS: atom_id res chain seq x y z
N MET A 1 50.58 14.44 -48.62
CA MET A 1 49.99 15.79 -48.46
C MET A 1 49.13 15.78 -47.20
N ILE A 2 49.30 16.80 -46.38
CA ILE A 2 48.86 16.98 -44.99
C ILE A 2 47.46 17.63 -44.95
N SER A 3 46.60 17.26 -43.98
CA SER A 3 45.68 18.13 -43.19
C SER A 3 44.48 17.32 -42.66
N ALA A 4 44.34 17.12 -41.34
CA ALA A 4 43.77 18.03 -40.31
C ALA A 4 42.27 17.70 -40.08
N ILE A 5 41.92 16.89 -39.06
CA ILE A 5 41.53 17.28 -37.69
C ILE A 5 40.51 18.44 -37.68
N GLY A 6 39.23 18.09 -37.48
CA GLY A 6 38.13 19.01 -37.18
C GLY A 6 37.38 18.55 -35.93
N LEU A 7 37.96 18.85 -34.77
CA LEU A 7 37.36 18.65 -33.44
C LEU A 7 36.35 19.79 -33.20
N SER A 8 35.05 19.51 -33.30
CA SER A 8 34.00 20.50 -33.02
C SER A 8 33.52 20.36 -31.58
N LEU A 9 34.17 21.11 -30.69
CA LEU A 9 33.81 21.32 -29.30
C LEU A 9 32.64 22.32 -29.23
N PHE A 10 31.41 21.84 -29.03
CA PHE A 10 30.26 22.72 -28.77
C PHE A 10 30.08 22.90 -27.26
N LEU A 11 30.65 24.00 -26.77
CA LEU A 11 30.50 24.55 -25.44
C LEU A 11 29.19 25.35 -25.39
N PHE A 12 28.14 24.86 -24.73
CA PHE A 12 26.96 25.68 -24.40
C PHE A 12 27.01 26.10 -22.94
N LEU A 13 27.31 27.39 -22.77
CA LEU A 13 27.31 28.17 -21.55
C LEU A 13 25.86 28.51 -21.12
N PHE A 14 25.65 28.47 -19.80
CA PHE A 14 24.81 29.33 -18.96
C PHE A 14 23.34 29.57 -19.35
N PHE A 15 22.44 29.27 -18.40
CA PHE A 15 21.50 30.26 -17.90
C PHE A 15 21.25 30.08 -16.40
N SER A 16 21.71 31.06 -15.62
CA SER A 16 21.31 31.30 -14.25
C SER A 16 19.99 32.06 -14.23
N SER A 17 19.08 31.68 -13.34
CA SER A 17 18.13 32.63 -12.75
C SER A 17 17.72 32.15 -11.37
N ALA A 18 18.32 32.78 -10.36
CA ALA A 18 17.84 32.79 -8.99
C ALA A 18 16.66 33.76 -8.92
N SER A 19 15.51 33.30 -8.41
CA SER A 19 14.40 34.18 -8.03
C SER A 19 14.33 34.29 -6.52
N PHE A 20 14.77 35.46 -6.08
CA PHE A 20 14.59 36.04 -4.75
C PHE A 20 13.10 36.39 -4.59
N ALA A 21 12.43 35.84 -3.58
CA ALA A 21 11.07 36.25 -3.22
C ALA A 21 11.05 36.64 -1.73
N GLN A 22 10.62 37.88 -1.54
CA GLN A 22 10.76 38.72 -0.38
C GLN A 22 9.65 38.44 0.65
N GLU A 23 10.09 38.45 1.91
CA GLU A 23 9.33 38.39 3.14
C GLU A 23 8.37 39.58 3.26
N THR A 24 7.10 39.32 3.57
CA THR A 24 6.19 40.32 4.16
C THR A 24 5.52 39.72 5.38
N GLY A 25 5.91 40.23 6.55
CA GLY A 25 5.29 39.91 7.82
C GLY A 25 3.91 40.53 7.92
N ILE A 26 3.00 39.78 8.53
CA ILE A 26 1.77 40.31 9.13
C ILE A 26 1.71 39.76 10.56
N PRO A 27 1.77 40.63 11.60
CA PRO A 27 1.53 40.23 12.97
C PRO A 27 0.04 40.36 13.27
N VAL A 28 -0.67 39.25 13.53
CA VAL A 28 -2.05 39.32 14.05
C VAL A 28 -2.29 38.31 15.17
N SER A 29 -2.33 38.89 16.36
CA SER A 29 -3.33 38.69 17.43
C SER A 29 -3.43 37.33 18.12
N SER A 30 -2.79 37.27 19.29
CA SER A 30 -3.17 36.43 20.42
C SER A 30 -4.60 36.76 20.88
N GLN A 31 -5.52 35.79 20.84
CA GLN A 31 -6.74 35.83 21.64
C GLN A 31 -6.97 34.51 22.37
N ALA A 32 -6.99 34.66 23.69
CA ALA A 32 -7.82 34.01 24.69
C ALA A 32 -8.02 32.48 24.63
N PHE A 33 -7.36 31.85 25.60
CA PHE A 33 -7.77 30.63 26.28
C PHE A 33 -9.28 30.62 26.56
N ILE A 34 -9.96 29.58 26.08
CA ILE A 34 -11.18 29.05 26.71
C ILE A 34 -10.89 27.58 27.03
N SER A 35 -10.68 27.32 28.32
CA SER A 35 -10.86 26.00 28.91
C SER A 35 -12.30 25.57 28.72
N ALA A 36 -12.51 24.50 27.95
CA ALA A 36 -13.75 23.74 27.98
C ALA A 36 -13.41 22.31 28.43
N SER A 37 -14.11 21.91 29.48
CA SER A 37 -13.93 20.69 30.26
C SER A 37 -13.84 19.43 29.41
N SER A 38 -12.85 18.61 29.74
CA SER A 38 -12.79 17.18 29.46
C SER A 38 -13.96 16.48 30.13
N GLU A 39 -15.05 16.28 29.40
CA GLU A 39 -16.05 15.28 29.75
C GLU A 39 -15.59 13.94 29.15
N THR A 40 -15.05 13.08 30.01
CA THR A 40 -14.73 11.70 29.70
C THR A 40 -16.03 10.96 29.35
N VAL A 41 -16.33 10.87 28.06
CA VAL A 41 -17.26 9.89 27.54
C VAL A 41 -16.60 8.53 27.71
N LYS A 42 -17.10 7.75 28.68
CA LYS A 42 -16.92 6.29 28.69
C LYS A 42 -17.52 5.75 27.39
N THR A 43 -16.70 5.59 26.38
CA THR A 43 -17.00 4.65 25.30
C THR A 43 -16.78 3.28 25.89
N ASP A 44 -17.89 2.59 26.14
CA ASP A 44 -17.92 1.15 26.36
C ASP A 44 -16.98 0.48 25.36
N SER A 45 -16.09 -0.35 25.89
CA SER A 45 -15.29 -1.27 25.11
C SER A 45 -16.20 -1.97 24.10
N PRO A 46 -15.87 -2.00 22.80
CA PRO A 46 -16.58 -2.88 21.89
C PRO A 46 -16.45 -4.31 22.45
N PRO A 47 -17.53 -5.12 22.42
CA PRO A 47 -17.44 -6.50 22.85
C PRO A 47 -16.31 -7.17 22.07
N ALA A 48 -15.32 -7.66 22.82
CA ALA A 48 -14.48 -8.76 22.36
C ALA A 48 -15.44 -9.88 21.93
N ASP A 49 -15.08 -10.60 20.88
CA ASP A 49 -15.84 -11.71 20.28
C ASP A 49 -16.74 -11.30 19.10
N ILE A 50 -16.16 -10.60 18.11
CA ILE A 50 -16.54 -10.89 16.71
C ILE A 50 -15.56 -11.96 16.23
N GLU A 51 -16.02 -13.19 16.31
CA GLU A 51 -15.40 -14.42 15.82
C GLU A 51 -15.17 -14.32 14.30
N ALA A 52 -14.06 -13.70 13.89
CA ALA A 52 -13.61 -13.65 12.49
C ALA A 52 -13.00 -14.99 12.00
N ALA A 53 -13.14 -16.07 12.78
CA ALA A 53 -12.47 -17.35 12.55
C ALA A 53 -13.28 -18.36 11.70
N ALA A 54 -14.57 -18.12 11.43
CA ALA A 54 -15.44 -19.11 10.76
C ALA A 54 -15.40 -19.08 9.21
N ALA A 55 -15.16 -17.92 8.60
CA ALA A 55 -15.21 -17.75 7.14
C ALA A 55 -14.23 -18.64 6.33
N PRO A 56 -12.96 -18.86 6.73
CA PRO A 56 -12.03 -19.66 5.93
C PRO A 56 -12.39 -21.15 5.87
N ALA A 57 -12.86 -21.72 7.00
CA ALA A 57 -13.24 -23.13 7.08
C ALA A 57 -14.49 -23.44 6.23
N GLU A 58 -15.43 -22.50 6.15
CA GLU A 58 -16.61 -22.66 5.30
C GLU A 58 -16.24 -22.66 3.80
N THR A 59 -15.27 -21.84 3.39
CA THR A 59 -14.82 -21.80 1.98
C THR A 59 -14.10 -23.06 1.50
N SER A 60 -13.31 -23.73 2.35
CA SER A 60 -12.66 -25.00 1.97
C SER A 60 -13.69 -26.12 1.83
N VAL A 61 -14.65 -26.20 2.77
CA VAL A 61 -15.77 -27.16 2.72
C VAL A 61 -16.63 -26.96 1.46
N LEU A 62 -16.84 -25.71 1.05
CA LEU A 62 -17.59 -25.37 -0.17
C LEU A 62 -16.82 -25.80 -1.44
N LEU A 63 -15.51 -25.62 -1.46
CA LEU A 63 -14.62 -26.05 -2.55
C LEU A 63 -14.60 -27.57 -2.72
N ASP A 64 -14.49 -28.30 -1.61
CA ASP A 64 -14.53 -29.76 -1.63
C ASP A 64 -15.91 -30.29 -2.04
N SER A 65 -16.98 -29.61 -1.62
CA SER A 65 -18.34 -29.93 -2.06
C SER A 65 -18.55 -29.70 -3.56
N ILE A 66 -17.95 -28.64 -4.14
CA ILE A 66 -17.98 -28.39 -5.58
C ILE A 66 -17.17 -29.44 -6.34
N LYS A 67 -15.95 -29.78 -5.88
CA LYS A 67 -15.11 -30.84 -6.49
C LYS A 67 -15.86 -32.17 -6.51
N LYS A 68 -16.39 -32.57 -5.36
CA LYS A 68 -17.18 -33.79 -5.20
C LYS A 68 -18.41 -33.80 -6.12
N THR A 69 -19.15 -32.69 -6.21
CA THR A 69 -20.30 -32.57 -7.11
C THR A 69 -19.90 -32.70 -8.58
N LEU A 70 -18.75 -32.17 -8.99
CA LEU A 70 -18.22 -32.30 -10.35
C LEU A 70 -17.74 -33.72 -10.67
N GLU A 71 -17.27 -34.46 -9.68
CA GLU A 71 -16.88 -35.86 -9.80
C GLU A 71 -18.12 -36.76 -9.91
N GLU A 72 -19.13 -36.55 -9.05
CA GLU A 72 -20.32 -37.39 -8.91
C GLU A 72 -21.43 -37.07 -9.92
N ASN A 73 -21.56 -35.82 -10.37
CA ASN A 73 -22.45 -35.44 -11.46
C ASN A 73 -21.62 -35.16 -12.72
N PRO A 74 -21.52 -36.11 -13.68
CA PRO A 74 -21.02 -35.83 -15.01
C PRO A 74 -22.02 -34.92 -15.72
N SER A 75 -21.93 -33.63 -15.40
CA SER A 75 -22.47 -32.56 -16.20
C SER A 75 -22.08 -32.77 -17.68
N ASN A 76 -22.88 -32.24 -18.60
CA ASN A 76 -22.68 -32.33 -20.06
C ASN A 76 -21.44 -31.57 -20.57
N LEU A 77 -20.45 -31.40 -19.70
CA LEU A 77 -19.16 -30.80 -19.93
C LEU A 77 -18.24 -31.85 -20.56
N ASP A 78 -17.64 -31.49 -21.69
CA ASP A 78 -16.59 -32.31 -22.29
C ASP A 78 -15.44 -32.53 -21.28
N GLU A 79 -14.76 -33.67 -21.42
CA GLU A 79 -13.71 -34.11 -20.49
C GLU A 79 -12.58 -33.07 -20.33
N LYS A 80 -12.30 -32.32 -21.40
CA LYS A 80 -11.31 -31.23 -21.39
C LYS A 80 -11.74 -30.07 -20.49
N LYS A 81 -13.00 -29.62 -20.59
CA LYS A 81 -13.54 -28.57 -19.71
C LYS A 81 -13.64 -29.03 -18.27
N LYS A 82 -14.01 -30.30 -18.03
CA LYS A 82 -14.01 -30.88 -16.67
C LYS A 82 -12.62 -30.79 -16.03
N ASN A 83 -11.59 -31.22 -16.75
CA ASN A 83 -10.20 -31.16 -16.27
C ASN A 83 -9.72 -29.72 -16.05
N MET A 84 -10.13 -28.78 -16.90
CA MET A 84 -9.79 -27.37 -16.72
C MET A 84 -10.44 -26.76 -15.47
N VAL A 85 -11.72 -27.07 -15.22
CA VAL A 85 -12.42 -26.63 -13.99
C VAL A 85 -11.79 -27.26 -12.74
N LEU A 86 -11.44 -28.56 -12.79
CA LEU A 86 -10.76 -29.23 -11.68
C LEU A 86 -9.40 -28.59 -11.37
N TYR A 87 -8.64 -28.22 -12.40
CA TYR A 87 -7.35 -27.55 -12.24
C TYR A 87 -7.51 -26.18 -11.56
N GLU A 88 -8.45 -25.35 -12.03
CA GLU A 88 -8.72 -24.03 -11.43
C GLU A 88 -9.21 -24.15 -9.98
N LEU A 89 -10.09 -25.12 -9.69
CA LEU A 89 -10.56 -25.38 -8.32
C LEU A 89 -9.43 -25.88 -7.40
N THR A 90 -8.53 -26.72 -7.92
CA THR A 90 -7.38 -27.19 -7.14
C THR A 90 -6.43 -26.04 -6.86
N SER A 91 -6.11 -25.22 -7.87
CA SER A 91 -5.28 -24.03 -7.71
C SER A 91 -5.89 -23.00 -6.75
N ALA A 92 -7.22 -22.81 -6.80
CA ALA A 92 -7.94 -21.96 -5.86
C ALA A 92 -7.91 -22.52 -4.43
N GLY A 93 -8.08 -23.84 -4.28
CA GLY A 93 -7.95 -24.55 -3.01
C GLY A 93 -6.57 -24.38 -2.39
N GLU A 94 -5.50 -24.61 -3.15
CA GLU A 94 -4.12 -24.40 -2.68
C GLU A 94 -3.86 -22.95 -2.26
N LYS A 95 -4.41 -21.97 -2.99
CA LYS A 95 -4.31 -20.55 -2.61
C LYS A 95 -5.06 -20.26 -1.31
N ILE A 96 -6.26 -20.83 -1.15
CA ILE A 96 -7.05 -20.67 0.07
C ILE A 96 -6.35 -21.37 1.23
N ASP A 97 -5.89 -22.61 1.07
CA ASP A 97 -5.14 -23.33 2.11
C ASP A 97 -3.87 -22.58 2.50
N LYS A 98 -3.18 -21.95 1.55
CA LYS A 98 -2.04 -21.06 1.85
C LYS A 98 -2.46 -19.83 2.65
N ILE A 99 -3.63 -19.26 2.37
CA ILE A 99 -4.21 -18.14 3.15
C ILE A 99 -4.65 -18.58 4.54
N ILE A 100 -5.22 -19.79 4.68
CA ILE A 100 -5.73 -20.35 5.94
C ILE A 100 -4.58 -20.82 6.84
N SER A 101 -3.65 -21.60 6.30
CA SER A 101 -2.50 -22.16 7.01
C SER A 101 -1.40 -21.13 7.28
N GLY A 102 -1.28 -20.09 6.44
CA GLY A 102 -0.39 -18.96 6.68
C GLY A 102 -0.90 -17.96 7.70
N GLY A 103 -2.19 -18.03 8.06
CA GLY A 103 -2.86 -16.99 8.84
C GLY A 103 -2.78 -15.62 8.14
N TYR A 104 -3.58 -14.68 8.58
CA TYR A 104 -3.28 -13.26 8.37
C TYR A 104 -2.14 -12.82 9.34
N GLU A 105 -1.18 -13.71 9.64
CA GLU A 105 -0.16 -13.55 10.69
C GLU A 105 1.27 -13.38 10.16
N ASP A 106 1.52 -13.41 8.86
CA ASP A 106 2.76 -12.83 8.32
C ASP A 106 2.59 -11.31 8.23
N ALA A 107 2.33 -10.69 9.39
CA ALA A 107 2.90 -9.38 9.65
C ALA A 107 4.36 -9.48 9.23
N VAL A 108 4.69 -8.84 8.11
CA VAL A 108 6.03 -8.92 7.55
C VAL A 108 6.98 -8.55 8.69
N SER A 109 7.98 -9.38 8.97
CA SER A 109 8.95 -9.02 10.01
C SER A 109 9.58 -7.68 9.65
N THR A 110 10.13 -6.97 10.64
CA THR A 110 10.83 -5.70 10.40
C THR A 110 11.83 -5.76 9.24
N ALA A 111 12.44 -6.93 9.01
CA ALA A 111 13.35 -7.21 7.90
C ALA A 111 12.68 -7.23 6.50
N GLY A 112 11.41 -7.64 6.41
CA GLY A 112 10.70 -7.74 5.13
C GLY A 112 9.94 -6.48 4.72
N PHE A 113 9.88 -5.44 5.56
CA PHE A 113 9.12 -4.21 5.26
C PHE A 113 9.55 -3.54 3.95
N ARG A 114 10.85 -3.54 3.67
CA ARG A 114 11.39 -3.00 2.44
C ARG A 114 10.90 -3.79 1.21
N GLU A 115 10.90 -5.12 1.30
CA GLU A 115 10.42 -5.99 0.23
C GLU A 115 8.91 -5.81 -0.01
N ALA A 116 8.13 -5.73 1.07
CA ALA A 116 6.70 -5.46 1.00
C ALA A 116 6.40 -4.10 0.33
N LEU A 117 7.12 -3.06 0.73
CA LEU A 117 7.00 -1.73 0.16
C LEU A 117 7.40 -1.70 -1.33
N ASP A 118 8.50 -2.37 -1.68
CA ASP A 118 8.97 -2.50 -3.06
C ASP A 118 7.96 -3.23 -3.95
N LEU A 119 7.33 -4.28 -3.42
CA LEU A 119 6.30 -5.04 -4.11
C LEU A 119 5.07 -4.16 -4.41
N VAL A 120 4.61 -3.36 -3.44
CA VAL A 120 3.52 -2.40 -3.65
C VAL A 120 3.91 -1.32 -4.67
N ARG A 121 5.13 -0.79 -4.61
CA ARG A 121 5.62 0.24 -5.56
C ARG A 121 5.75 -0.28 -6.98
N LYS A 122 6.20 -1.53 -7.15
CA LYS A 122 6.23 -2.22 -8.46
C LYS A 122 4.83 -2.37 -9.02
N ALA A 123 3.86 -2.78 -8.20
CA ALA A 123 2.47 -2.91 -8.61
C ALA A 123 1.84 -1.56 -9.00
N LEU A 124 2.12 -0.48 -8.25
CA LEU A 124 1.69 0.87 -8.60
C LEU A 124 2.25 1.33 -9.94
N SER A 125 3.51 1.02 -10.22
CA SER A 125 4.17 1.34 -11.49
C SER A 125 3.53 0.55 -12.64
N ALA A 126 3.28 -0.74 -12.46
CA ALA A 126 2.60 -1.58 -13.44
C ALA A 126 1.17 -1.10 -13.72
N TYR A 127 0.44 -0.69 -12.68
CA TYR A 127 -0.89 -0.11 -12.79
C TYR A 127 -0.85 1.18 -13.62
N TYR A 128 0.09 2.08 -13.34
CA TYR A 128 0.24 3.34 -14.07
C TYR A 128 0.52 3.12 -15.56
N VAL A 129 1.45 2.21 -15.89
CA VAL A 129 1.79 1.86 -17.27
C VAL A 129 0.57 1.33 -18.02
N LYS A 130 -0.25 0.50 -17.38
CA LYS A 130 -1.45 -0.09 -17.99
C LYS A 130 -2.59 0.91 -18.16
N ASN A 131 -2.81 1.77 -17.17
CA ASN A 131 -4.04 2.56 -17.06
C ASN A 131 -3.86 4.06 -17.37
N GLY A 132 -2.61 4.54 -17.51
CA GLY A 132 -2.29 5.95 -17.73
C GLY A 132 -2.61 6.87 -16.54
N ARG A 133 -2.93 6.30 -15.37
CA ARG A 133 -3.22 7.02 -14.13
C ARG A 133 -2.75 6.23 -12.92
N ARG A 134 -2.47 6.90 -11.81
CA ARG A 134 -2.28 6.22 -10.52
C ARG A 134 -3.64 5.76 -9.98
N PRO A 135 -3.70 4.71 -9.15
CA PRO A 135 -4.95 4.32 -8.51
C PRO A 135 -5.39 5.38 -7.48
N ARG A 136 -6.67 5.40 -7.14
CA ARG A 136 -7.20 6.25 -6.05
C ARG A 136 -7.10 5.54 -4.70
N SER A 137 -7.01 4.22 -4.72
CA SER A 137 -6.85 3.38 -3.53
C SER A 137 -5.96 2.17 -3.83
N LEU A 138 -5.30 1.60 -2.82
CA LEU A 138 -4.39 0.46 -3.05
C LEU A 138 -5.16 -0.81 -3.42
N GLU A 139 -6.44 -0.90 -3.09
CA GLU A 139 -7.30 -2.04 -3.42
C GLU A 139 -7.52 -2.16 -4.94
N GLU A 140 -7.38 -1.08 -5.72
CA GLU A 140 -7.42 -1.15 -7.20
C GLU A 140 -6.25 -1.96 -7.80
N LEU A 141 -5.21 -2.25 -7.02
CA LEU A 141 -4.11 -3.13 -7.44
C LEU A 141 -4.53 -4.61 -7.44
N ILE A 142 -5.57 -4.96 -6.69
CA ILE A 142 -6.02 -6.35 -6.53
C ILE A 142 -7.16 -6.64 -7.52
N PRO A 143 -7.23 -7.86 -8.10
CA PRO A 143 -6.21 -8.91 -8.08
C PRO A 143 -5.19 -8.77 -9.23
N ALA A 144 -5.36 -7.76 -10.09
CA ALA A 144 -4.69 -7.72 -11.39
C ALA A 144 -3.18 -7.45 -11.32
N HIS A 145 -2.73 -6.70 -10.31
CA HIS A 145 -1.33 -6.30 -10.13
C HIS A 145 -0.73 -6.86 -8.83
N LEU A 146 -1.57 -7.17 -7.84
CA LEU A 146 -1.20 -7.83 -6.60
C LEU A 146 -2.27 -8.86 -6.20
N PRO A 147 -1.87 -10.02 -5.64
CA PRO A 147 -2.83 -10.95 -5.07
C PRO A 147 -3.48 -10.40 -3.79
N TYR A 148 -2.73 -9.63 -3.00
CA TYR A 148 -3.18 -8.95 -1.78
C TYR A 148 -2.22 -7.78 -1.46
N ILE A 149 -2.62 -6.87 -0.57
CA ILE A 149 -1.75 -5.82 -0.04
C ILE A 149 -0.97 -6.42 1.15
N PRO A 150 0.37 -6.48 1.12
CA PRO A 150 1.16 -7.06 2.21
C PRO A 150 0.94 -6.30 3.52
N VAL A 151 0.70 -7.01 4.61
CA VAL A 151 0.48 -6.39 5.92
C VAL A 151 1.82 -5.95 6.52
N ILE A 152 1.90 -4.68 6.93
CA ILE A 152 3.02 -4.15 7.71
C ILE A 152 2.53 -3.99 9.14
N ASN A 153 3.28 -4.55 10.09
CA ASN A 153 2.98 -4.42 11.51
C ASN A 153 4.26 -3.97 12.23
N THR A 154 4.48 -2.66 12.33
CA THR A 154 5.67 -2.12 13.01
C THR A 154 5.53 -2.09 14.54
N VAL A 155 4.31 -2.26 15.07
CA VAL A 155 4.01 -2.26 16.51
C VAL A 155 2.94 -3.30 16.81
N ALA A 156 3.29 -4.34 17.57
CA ALA A 156 2.38 -5.40 17.98
C ALA A 156 1.05 -4.85 18.51
N GLY A 157 -0.06 -5.23 17.87
CA GLY A 157 -1.43 -4.82 18.25
C GLY A 157 -2.02 -3.66 17.47
N TYR A 158 -1.29 -3.02 16.53
CA TYR A 158 -1.87 -2.02 15.63
C TYR A 158 -2.33 -2.65 14.31
N GLY A 159 -3.54 -2.24 13.89
CA GLY A 159 -4.29 -2.89 12.82
C GLY A 159 -3.74 -2.66 11.41
N ASN A 160 -3.95 -3.70 10.59
CA ASN A 160 -3.65 -3.77 9.16
C ASN A 160 -4.42 -2.66 8.43
N GLY A 161 -3.75 -1.59 8.02
CA GLY A 161 -4.41 -0.43 7.45
C GLY A 161 -3.61 0.30 6.39
N VAL A 162 -4.34 0.94 5.48
CA VAL A 162 -3.80 1.96 4.57
C VAL A 162 -4.45 3.28 4.96
N LYS A 163 -3.62 4.25 5.36
CA LYS A 163 -4.06 5.62 5.61
C LYS A 163 -3.88 6.44 4.34
N TYR A 164 -4.98 7.02 3.87
CA TYR A 164 -5.02 7.78 2.63
C TYR A 164 -4.83 9.27 2.89
N ILE A 165 -3.78 9.85 2.31
CA ILE A 165 -3.55 11.29 2.28
C ILE A 165 -4.25 11.85 1.03
N ARG A 166 -5.38 12.51 1.26
CA ARG A 166 -6.30 13.01 0.21
C ARG A 166 -6.25 14.53 0.04
N ASN A 167 -5.15 15.16 0.45
CA ASN A 167 -4.91 16.59 0.30
C ASN A 167 -3.42 16.88 0.10
N ALA A 168 -3.12 18.09 -0.38
CA ALA A 168 -1.77 18.60 -0.60
C ALA A 168 -1.11 19.21 0.66
N SER A 169 -1.68 19.01 1.86
CA SER A 169 -1.18 19.65 3.10
C SER A 169 0.25 19.26 3.46
N PHE A 170 0.73 18.13 2.94
CA PHE A 170 2.05 17.58 3.22
C PHE A 170 3.02 17.69 2.04
N ASP A 171 2.70 18.45 1.00
CA ASP A 171 3.53 18.57 -0.21
C ASP A 171 4.93 19.12 0.09
N LYS A 172 5.04 20.05 1.04
CA LYS A 172 6.33 20.62 1.48
C LYS A 172 7.18 19.62 2.27
N ASN A 173 6.55 18.70 3.00
CA ASN A 173 7.23 17.72 3.82
C ASN A 173 6.31 16.52 4.07
N TYR A 174 6.43 15.49 3.23
CA TYR A 174 5.58 14.31 3.32
C TYR A 174 5.77 13.56 4.65
N ARG A 175 6.94 13.69 5.29
CA ARG A 175 7.25 13.03 6.57
C ARG A 175 6.39 13.56 7.71
N ALA A 176 5.86 14.78 7.60
CA ALA A 176 4.92 15.32 8.58
C ALA A 176 3.55 14.58 8.58
N ALA A 177 3.28 13.73 7.59
CA ALA A 177 2.11 12.85 7.58
C ALA A 177 2.28 11.58 8.44
N VAL A 178 3.52 11.28 8.88
CA VAL A 178 3.85 10.12 9.70
C VAL A 178 3.42 10.38 11.15
N ASP A 179 2.55 9.52 11.69
CA ASP A 179 2.02 9.59 13.05
C ASP A 179 2.32 8.33 13.89
N GLY A 180 2.97 7.33 13.30
CA GLY A 180 3.38 6.11 13.99
C GLY A 180 2.32 5.02 14.07
N SER A 181 1.20 5.12 13.33
CA SER A 181 0.12 4.13 13.38
C SER A 181 0.46 2.75 12.80
N SER A 182 1.70 2.51 12.34
CA SER A 182 2.15 1.24 11.76
C SER A 182 1.40 0.77 10.49
N ALA A 183 0.75 1.70 9.79
CA ALA A 183 0.02 1.47 8.54
C ALA A 183 0.86 1.84 7.30
N TYR A 184 0.36 1.58 6.08
CA TYR A 184 0.85 2.35 4.92
C TYR A 184 0.29 3.77 4.95
N LEU A 185 1.07 4.74 4.46
CA LEU A 185 0.55 6.02 4.00
C LEU A 185 0.54 6.04 2.49
N TYR A 186 -0.63 6.25 1.89
CA TYR A 186 -0.76 6.43 0.45
C TYR A 186 -1.25 7.83 0.10
N PHE A 187 -0.48 8.55 -0.71
CA PHE A 187 -0.84 9.86 -1.22
C PHE A 187 -1.72 9.71 -2.45
N SER A 188 -3.04 9.79 -2.25
CA SER A 188 -4.03 9.52 -3.31
C SER A 188 -4.65 10.77 -3.92
N ASP A 189 -4.28 11.97 -3.45
CA ASP A 189 -4.73 13.23 -4.05
C ASP A 189 -4.01 13.50 -5.38
N PRO A 190 -4.73 13.58 -6.52
CA PRO A 190 -4.14 13.92 -7.81
C PRO A 190 -3.53 15.32 -7.88
N GLN A 191 -3.85 16.22 -6.94
CA GLN A 191 -3.28 17.55 -6.85
C GLN A 191 -1.99 17.61 -6.02
N SER A 192 -1.66 16.56 -5.26
CA SER A 192 -0.44 16.51 -4.46
C SER A 192 0.78 16.24 -5.34
N VAL A 193 1.90 16.90 -5.05
CA VAL A 193 3.19 16.57 -5.68
C VAL A 193 3.67 15.16 -5.37
N HIS A 194 3.16 14.57 -4.28
CA HIS A 194 3.45 13.19 -3.86
C HIS A 194 2.41 12.20 -4.38
N TYR A 195 1.56 12.56 -5.34
CA TYR A 195 0.52 11.68 -5.86
C TYR A 195 1.08 10.32 -6.31
N GLY A 196 0.57 9.25 -5.70
CA GLY A 196 1.01 7.89 -5.95
C GLY A 196 2.19 7.43 -5.08
N LEU A 197 2.67 8.23 -4.13
CA LEU A 197 3.69 7.85 -3.16
C LEU A 197 3.08 6.93 -2.10
N VAL A 198 3.79 5.82 -1.81
CA VAL A 198 3.54 4.95 -0.65
C VAL A 198 4.77 4.94 0.23
N ILE A 199 4.54 5.12 1.53
CA ILE A 199 5.56 4.99 2.58
C ILE A 199 5.00 4.20 3.77
N ILE A 200 5.88 3.81 4.68
CA ILE A 200 5.51 3.17 5.95
C ILE A 200 5.22 4.25 7.00
N ASN A 201 4.09 4.16 7.68
CA ASN A 201 3.68 5.05 8.76
C ASN A 201 4.37 4.67 10.08
N SER A 202 5.69 4.80 10.12
CA SER A 202 6.47 4.52 11.31
C SER A 202 7.60 5.52 11.46
N SER A 203 7.74 6.06 12.68
CA SER A 203 8.92 6.82 13.11
C SER A 203 10.04 5.89 13.60
N GLY A 204 9.82 4.57 13.57
CA GLY A 204 10.82 3.57 13.90
C GLY A 204 11.97 3.54 12.90
N ARG A 205 13.04 2.88 13.32
CA ARG A 205 14.23 2.64 12.50
C ARG A 205 14.46 1.15 12.32
N SER A 206 15.03 0.81 11.18
CA SER A 206 15.51 -0.52 10.88
C SER A 206 16.72 -0.90 11.74
N GLU A 207 17.10 -2.18 11.68
CA GLU A 207 18.33 -2.68 12.31
C GLU A 207 19.59 -1.96 11.78
N GLU A 208 19.53 -1.46 10.53
CA GLU A 208 20.59 -0.69 9.87
C GLU A 208 20.55 0.81 10.24
N GLY A 209 19.56 1.24 11.02
CA GLY A 209 19.41 2.63 11.49
C GLY A 209 18.64 3.55 10.53
N GLU A 210 18.12 3.03 9.42
CA GLU A 210 17.31 3.78 8.45
C GLU A 210 15.88 3.96 8.96
N GLU A 211 15.29 5.13 8.77
CA GLU A 211 13.89 5.38 9.16
C GLU A 211 12.92 4.65 8.21
N TYR A 212 11.92 3.95 8.74
CA TYR A 212 10.98 3.19 7.92
C TYR A 212 10.19 4.07 6.93
N CYS A 213 9.91 5.32 7.28
CA CYS A 213 9.27 6.29 6.39
C CYS A 213 10.20 6.87 5.31
N ALA A 214 11.51 6.58 5.38
CA ALA A 214 12.53 7.02 4.43
C ALA A 214 12.81 6.02 3.30
N TYR A 215 12.41 4.75 3.48
CA TYR A 215 12.42 3.75 2.43
C TYR A 215 11.64 4.22 1.21
#